data_AF-A0A377DYR3-F1
#
_entry.id   AF-A0A377DYR3-F1
#
_cell.length_a   1.000
_cell.length_b   1.000
_cell.length_c   1.000
_cell.angle_alpha   90.00
_cell.angle_beta   90.00
_cell.angle_gamma   90.00
#
_symmetry.space_group_name_H-M   'P 1'
#
loop_
_entity.id
_entity.type
_entity.pdbx_description
1 polymer ?
#
loop_
_entity_poly.entity_id
_entity_poly.type
_entity_poly.pdbx_seq_one_letter_code
_entity_poly.pdbx_strand_id
1 'polypeptide(L)'
;MQFQSTLNVTLWSFIGVESASVAAGVVKNPKRNVPIATIGGVLIAAVCYVLSTTAIMGMIPNAALRVSASPFGDAARMALGDTAGAIVSFCAAAGCLGSLGGWTLLAGQTAKAAADDGTVPTDFCPCK
;
A
#
# COMPACT_ATOMS: atom_id res chain seq x y z
N MET A 1 -16.39 -1.42 22.49
CA MET A 1 -14.95 -1.73 22.32
C MET A 1 -14.54 -2.10 20.89
N GLN A 2 -15.42 -2.64 20.03
CA GLN A 2 -15.03 -3.10 18.68
C GLN A 2 -14.68 -1.98 17.67
N PHE A 3 -15.27 -0.78 17.77
CA PHE A 3 -15.01 0.33 16.86
C PHE A 3 -13.54 0.83 16.86
N GLN A 4 -12.91 0.88 18.04
CA GLN A 4 -11.54 1.39 18.18
C GLN A 4 -10.52 0.48 17.48
N SER A 5 -10.73 -0.85 17.55
CA SER A 5 -9.86 -1.83 16.91
C SER A 5 -9.92 -1.76 15.39
N THR A 6 -11.11 -1.54 14.81
CA THR A 6 -11.27 -1.38 13.36
C THR A 6 -10.57 -0.12 12.87
N LEU A 7 -10.75 1.01 13.58
CA LEU A 7 -10.12 2.28 13.22
C LEU A 7 -8.60 2.16 13.16
N ASN A 8 -7.97 1.50 14.13
CA ASN A 8 -6.52 1.32 14.17
C ASN A 8 -6.00 0.61 12.90
N VAL A 9 -6.64 -0.48 12.49
CA VAL A 9 -6.25 -1.24 11.29
C VAL A 9 -6.49 -0.43 10.01
N THR A 10 -7.63 0.26 9.91
CA THR A 10 -7.94 1.07 8.72
C THR A 10 -7.03 2.29 8.59
N LEU A 11 -6.67 2.95 9.69
CA LEU A 11 -5.76 4.12 9.67
C LEU A 11 -4.38 3.72 9.14
N TRP A 12 -3.88 2.57 9.59
CA TRP A 12 -2.60 2.04 9.12
C TRP A 12 -2.63 1.66 7.63
N SER A 13 -3.81 1.32 7.10
CA SER A 13 -4.00 0.99 5.68
C SER A 13 -3.82 2.19 4.73
N PHE A 14 -3.89 3.42 5.25
CA PHE A 14 -3.63 4.64 4.46
C PHE A 14 -2.21 5.19 4.64
N ILE A 15 -1.31 4.45 5.30
CA ILE A 15 0.11 4.82 5.31
C ILE A 15 0.67 4.72 3.89
N GLY A 16 1.29 5.81 3.42
CA GLY A 16 1.80 5.92 2.06
C GLY A 16 1.16 7.02 1.22
N VAL A 17 0.15 7.75 1.73
CA VAL A 17 -0.37 8.96 1.05
C VAL A 17 0.69 10.03 0.83
N GLU A 18 1.70 10.06 1.71
CA GLU A 18 2.85 10.95 1.64
C GLU A 18 3.86 10.59 0.54
N SER A 19 3.75 9.39 -0.05
CA SER A 19 4.72 8.90 -1.04
C SER A 19 4.87 9.84 -2.23
N ALA A 20 3.76 10.43 -2.69
CA ALA A 20 3.78 11.38 -3.79
C ALA A 20 4.46 12.72 -3.42
N SER A 21 4.32 13.18 -2.16
CA SER A 21 4.98 14.39 -1.68
C SER A 21 6.48 14.18 -1.44
N VAL A 22 6.87 13.03 -0.89
CA VAL A 22 8.27 12.68 -0.66
C VAL A 22 9.02 12.52 -1.98
N ALA A 23 8.38 11.93 -3.00
CA ALA A 23 8.94 11.80 -4.33
C ALA A 23 8.77 13.06 -5.21
N ALA A 24 8.35 14.20 -4.66
CA ALA A 24 8.11 15.41 -5.46
C ALA A 24 9.34 15.88 -6.25
N GLY A 25 10.56 15.58 -5.77
CA GLY A 25 11.83 15.90 -6.44
C GLY A 25 12.07 15.15 -7.76
N VAL A 26 11.41 14.00 -7.96
CA VAL A 26 11.54 13.17 -9.18
C VAL A 26 10.28 13.19 -10.07
N VAL A 27 9.23 13.87 -9.63
CA VAL A 27 7.95 13.97 -10.35
C VAL A 27 8.00 15.11 -11.36
N LYS A 28 7.66 14.83 -12.63
CA LYS A 28 7.51 15.86 -13.67
C LYS A 28 6.37 16.81 -13.29
N ASN A 29 6.62 18.12 -13.20
CA ASN A 29 5.67 19.16 -12.79
C ASN A 29 4.97 18.88 -11.43
N PRO A 30 5.71 18.95 -10.31
CA PRO A 30 5.24 18.48 -9.02
C PRO A 30 4.06 19.29 -8.47
N LYS A 31 3.99 20.61 -8.71
CA LYS A 31 2.89 21.47 -8.25
C LYS A 31 1.50 21.00 -8.70
N ARG A 32 1.41 20.37 -9.87
CA ARG A 32 0.14 19.84 -10.40
C ARG A 32 0.01 18.34 -10.20
N ASN A 33 1.09 17.59 -10.43
CA ASN A 33 1.00 16.14 -10.52
C ASN A 33 1.02 15.45 -9.15
N VAL A 34 1.70 16.02 -8.14
CA VAL A 34 1.70 15.49 -6.77
C VAL A 34 0.28 15.47 -6.17
N PRO A 35 -0.49 16.57 -6.13
CA PRO A 35 -1.83 16.54 -5.54
C PRO A 35 -2.80 15.61 -6.29
N ILE A 36 -2.70 15.53 -7.62
CA ILE A 36 -3.51 14.61 -8.43
C ILE A 36 -3.14 13.15 -8.12
N ALA A 37 -1.85 12.84 -8.02
CA ALA A 37 -1.37 11.49 -7.70
C ALA A 37 -1.78 11.06 -6.29
N THR A 38 -1.67 11.95 -5.29
CA THR A 38 -2.10 11.66 -3.92
C THR A 38 -3.60 11.39 -3.87
N ILE A 39 -4.43 12.30 -4.39
CA ILE A 39 -5.89 12.17 -4.33
C ILE A 39 -6.35 10.96 -5.14
N GLY A 40 -5.79 10.77 -6.34
CA GLY A 40 -6.10 9.62 -7.20
C GLY A 40 -5.73 8.30 -6.55
N GLY A 41 -4.52 8.20 -5.98
CA GLY A 41 -4.06 7.01 -5.27
C GLY A 41 -4.93 6.66 -4.06
N VAL A 42 -5.28 7.65 -3.24
CA VAL A 42 -6.17 7.48 -2.07
C VAL A 42 -7.55 7.02 -2.50
N LEU A 43 -8.14 7.63 -3.53
CA LEU A 43 -9.47 7.24 -4.01
C LEU A 43 -9.48 5.81 -4.53
N ILE A 44 -8.48 5.42 -5.31
CA ILE A 44 -8.35 4.05 -5.81
C ILE A 44 -8.20 3.07 -4.64
N ALA A 45 -7.34 3.37 -3.67
CA ALA A 45 -7.15 2.54 -2.49
C ALA A 45 -8.43 2.41 -1.66
N ALA A 46 -9.14 3.51 -1.41
CA ALA A 46 -10.39 3.52 -0.65
C ALA A 46 -11.48 2.67 -1.33
N VAL A 47 -11.66 2.82 -2.64
CA VAL A 47 -12.63 2.03 -3.41
C VAL A 47 -12.27 0.55 -3.36
N CYS A 48 -11.01 0.21 -3.61
CA CYS A 48 -10.53 -1.17 -3.53
C CYS A 48 -10.72 -1.76 -2.13
N TYR A 49 -10.40 -1.03 -1.06
CA TYR A 49 -10.58 -1.51 0.31
C TYR A 49 -12.04 -1.77 0.65
N VAL A 50 -12.93 -0.82 0.37
CA VAL A 50 -14.36 -0.99 0.68
C VAL A 50 -14.94 -2.16 -0.10
N LEU A 51 -14.77 -2.19 -1.43
CA LEU A 51 -15.35 -3.23 -2.27
C LEU A 51 -14.82 -4.61 -1.93
N SER A 52 -13.51 -4.75 -1.75
CA SER A 52 -12.89 -6.04 -1.48
C SER A 52 -13.26 -6.60 -0.12
N THR A 53 -13.23 -5.76 0.93
CA THR A 53 -13.58 -6.18 2.29
C THR A 53 -15.05 -6.55 2.39
N THR A 54 -15.95 -5.77 1.77
CA THR A 54 -17.39 -6.09 1.72
C THR A 54 -17.66 -7.37 0.94
N ALA A 55 -17.00 -7.60 -0.20
CA ALA A 55 -17.15 -8.83 -0.97
C ALA A 55 -16.71 -10.06 -0.17
N ILE A 56 -15.56 -10.01 0.51
CA ILE A 56 -15.05 -11.11 1.33
C ILE A 56 -15.97 -11.42 2.51
N MET A 57 -16.43 -10.38 3.22
CA MET A 57 -17.36 -10.53 4.33
C MET A 57 -18.73 -11.09 3.88
N GLY A 58 -19.13 -10.82 2.63
CA GLY A 58 -20.35 -11.38 2.04
C GLY A 58 -20.21 -12.82 1.55
N MET A 59 -19.01 -13.26 1.16
CA MET A 59 -18.77 -14.61 0.63
C MET A 59 -18.40 -15.65 1.69
N ILE A 60 -17.66 -15.28 2.74
CA ILE A 60 -17.12 -16.25 3.71
C ILE A 60 -17.74 -16.04 5.11
N PRO A 61 -18.20 -17.10 5.80
CA PRO A 61 -18.67 -17.02 7.18
C PRO A 61 -17.59 -16.44 8.12
N ASN A 62 -17.99 -15.54 9.03
CA ASN A 62 -17.07 -14.84 9.94
C ASN A 62 -16.15 -15.79 10.74
N ALA A 63 -16.65 -16.97 11.12
CA ALA A 63 -15.89 -17.98 11.85
C ALA A 63 -14.68 -18.53 11.04
N ALA A 64 -14.84 -18.69 9.72
CA ALA A 64 -13.76 -19.14 8.84
C ALA A 64 -12.81 -17.97 8.49
N LEU A 65 -13.35 -16.76 8.29
CA LEU A 65 -12.53 -15.57 8.02
C LEU A 65 -11.51 -15.25 9.11
N ARG A 66 -11.88 -15.46 10.38
CA ARG A 66 -11.01 -15.17 11.51
C ARG A 66 -9.79 -16.09 11.63
N VAL A 67 -9.85 -17.27 11.03
CA VAL A 67 -8.79 -18.30 11.12
C VAL A 67 -7.97 -18.35 9.83
N SER A 68 -8.49 -17.79 8.74
CA SER A 68 -7.81 -17.75 7.44
C SER A 68 -6.58 -16.83 7.48
N ALA A 69 -5.44 -17.38 7.05
CA ALA A 69 -4.21 -16.62 6.86
C ALA A 69 -4.22 -15.79 5.55
N SER A 70 -5.07 -16.15 4.58
CA SER A 70 -5.21 -15.45 3.30
C SER A 70 -6.67 -15.46 2.84
N PRO A 71 -7.50 -14.52 3.33
CA PRO A 71 -8.93 -14.53 3.05
C PRO A 71 -9.26 -14.32 1.56
N PHE A 72 -8.41 -13.61 0.81
CA PHE A 72 -8.52 -13.48 -0.65
C PHE A 72 -8.17 -14.77 -1.40
N GLY A 73 -7.10 -15.46 -0.96
CA GLY A 73 -6.70 -16.74 -1.55
C GLY A 73 -7.77 -17.80 -1.31
N ASP A 74 -8.28 -17.89 -0.09
CA ASP A 74 -9.34 -18.84 0.27
C ASP A 74 -10.66 -18.52 -0.44
N ALA A 75 -11.05 -17.24 -0.52
CA ALA A 75 -12.22 -16.82 -1.31
C ALA A 75 -12.10 -17.23 -2.79
N ALA A 76 -10.93 -16.99 -3.40
CA ALA A 76 -10.71 -17.32 -4.80
C ALA A 76 -10.70 -18.83 -5.06
N ARG A 77 -10.11 -19.61 -4.14
CA ARG A 77 -10.13 -21.09 -4.22
C ARG A 77 -11.54 -21.64 -4.08
N MET A 78 -12.33 -21.10 -3.15
CA MET A 78 -13.72 -21.51 -2.95
C MET A 78 -14.63 -21.12 -4.12
N ALA A 79 -14.39 -19.98 -4.76
CA ALA A 79 -15.27 -19.45 -5.81
C ALA A 79 -14.93 -19.97 -7.22
N LEU A 80 -13.64 -20.11 -7.57
CA LEU A 80 -13.20 -20.46 -8.94
C LEU A 80 -12.19 -21.63 -9.00
N GLY A 81 -11.84 -22.24 -7.87
CA GLY A 81 -10.92 -23.38 -7.79
C GLY A 81 -9.44 -23.00 -7.55
N ASP A 82 -8.58 -24.02 -7.43
CA ASP A 82 -7.18 -23.86 -7.01
C ASP A 82 -6.35 -22.93 -7.92
N THR A 83 -6.62 -22.93 -9.23
CA THR A 83 -5.91 -22.08 -10.19
C THR A 83 -6.18 -20.59 -9.92
N ALA A 84 -7.40 -20.23 -9.52
CA ALA A 84 -7.73 -18.84 -9.17
C ALA A 84 -7.02 -18.40 -7.89
N GLY A 85 -6.91 -19.28 -6.89
CA GLY A 85 -6.11 -19.04 -5.69
C GLY A 85 -4.64 -18.77 -5.98
N ALA A 86 -4.05 -19.52 -6.92
CA ALA A 86 -2.66 -19.32 -7.34
C ALA A 86 -2.46 -17.97 -8.04
N ILE A 87 -3.37 -17.56 -8.93
CA ILE A 87 -3.32 -16.26 -9.61
C ILE A 87 -3.38 -15.11 -8.59
N VAL A 88 -4.32 -15.16 -7.65
CA VAL A 88 -4.45 -14.13 -6.60
C VAL A 88 -3.20 -14.06 -5.74
N SER A 89 -2.62 -15.20 -5.37
CA SER A 89 -1.38 -15.24 -4.59
C SER A 89 -0.19 -14.63 -5.36
N PHE A 90 -0.09 -14.89 -6.66
CA PHE A 90 0.93 -14.28 -7.52
C PHE A 90 0.75 -12.77 -7.63
N CYS A 91 -0.48 -12.28 -7.85
CA CYS A 91 -0.79 -10.86 -7.87
C CYS A 91 -0.46 -10.17 -6.54
N ALA A 92 -0.78 -10.81 -5.41
CA ALA A 92 -0.43 -10.31 -4.08
C ALA A 92 1.09 -10.21 -3.90
N ALA A 93 1.84 -11.23 -4.30
CA ALA A 93 3.29 -11.22 -4.24
C ALA A 93 3.91 -10.12 -5.12
N ALA A 94 3.44 -9.97 -6.36
CA ALA A 94 3.88 -8.91 -7.26
C ALA A 94 3.58 -7.51 -6.70
N GLY A 95 2.42 -7.32 -6.08
CA GLY A 95 2.06 -6.08 -5.39
C GLY A 95 2.99 -5.76 -4.23
N CYS A 96 3.32 -6.75 -3.39
CA CYS A 96 4.27 -6.58 -2.29
C CYS A 96 5.68 -6.21 -2.78
N LEU A 97 6.17 -6.89 -3.83
CA LEU A 97 7.49 -6.60 -4.41
C LEU A 97 7.54 -5.19 -5.04
N GLY A 98 6.48 -4.79 -5.74
CA GLY A 98 6.36 -3.43 -6.28
C GLY A 98 6.35 -2.37 -5.18
N SER A 99 5.59 -2.61 -4.10
CA SER A 99 5.53 -1.73 -2.93
C SER A 99 6.89 -1.61 -2.24
N LEU A 100 7.64 -2.71 -2.10
CA LEU A 100 8.98 -2.72 -1.51
C LEU A 100 9.95 -1.80 -2.28
N GLY A 101 9.91 -1.84 -3.62
CA GLY A 101 10.70 -0.92 -4.46
C GLY A 101 10.29 0.54 -4.24
N GLY A 102 8.99 0.82 -4.16
CA GLY A 102 8.46 2.15 -3.84
C GLY A 102 8.95 2.69 -2.50
N TRP A 103 8.86 1.89 -1.43
CA TRP A 103 9.34 2.27 -0.09
C TRP A 103 10.85 2.49 -0.04
N THR A 104 11.62 1.70 -0.80
CA THR A 104 13.07 1.89 -0.91
C THR A 104 13.42 3.21 -1.59
N LEU A 105 12.69 3.59 -2.65
CA LEU A 105 12.86 4.89 -3.31
C LEU A 105 12.53 6.04 -2.36
N LEU A 106 11.43 5.94 -1.60
CA LEU A 106 11.02 6.96 -0.64
C LEU A 106 12.06 7.17 0.45
N ALA A 107 12.59 6.08 1.01
CA ALA A 107 13.68 6.14 1.99
C ALA A 107 14.95 6.81 1.42
N GLY A 108 15.26 6.57 0.13
CA GLY A 108 16.35 7.27 -0.55
C GLY A 108 16.10 8.76 -0.76
N GLN A 109 14.86 9.15 -1.13
CA GLN A 109 14.50 10.56 -1.33
C GLN A 109 14.51 11.34 -0.02
N THR A 110 14.01 10.78 1.08
CA THR A 110 14.03 11.43 2.40
C THR A 110 15.46 11.58 2.93
N ALA A 111 16.29 10.54 2.80
CA ALA A 111 17.70 10.61 3.19
C ALA A 111 18.47 11.65 2.36
N LYS A 112 18.22 11.71 1.06
CA LYS A 112 18.82 12.73 0.18
C LYS A 112 18.41 14.15 0.58
N ALA A 113 17.11 14.40 0.77
CA ALA A 113 16.63 15.72 1.17
C ALA A 113 17.22 16.15 2.52
N ALA A 114 17.29 15.23 3.49
CA ALA A 114 17.91 15.50 4.79
C ALA A 114 19.41 15.82 4.68
N ALA A 115 20.12 15.18 3.75
CA ALA A 115 21.55 15.43 3.49
C ALA A 115 21.77 16.77 2.78
N ASP A 116 20.91 17.12 1.83
CA ASP A 116 20.92 18.42 1.14
C ASP A 116 20.70 19.58 2.15
N ASP A 117 19.86 19.36 3.16
CA ASP A 117 19.61 20.31 4.26
C ASP A 117 20.68 20.26 5.38
N GLY A 118 21.70 19.41 5.26
CA GLY A 118 22.81 19.30 6.22
C GLY A 118 22.46 18.69 7.58
N THR A 119 21.28 18.06 7.68
CA THR A 119 20.77 17.47 8.93
C THR A 119 21.24 16.02 9.17
N VAL A 120 21.81 15.38 8.15
CA VAL A 120 22.44 14.04 8.24
C VAL A 120 23.85 14.04 7.61
N PRO A 121 24.76 13.14 8.03
CA PRO A 121 26.12 13.08 7.50
C PRO A 121 26.16 12.90 5.97
N THR A 122 27.09 13.58 5.31
CA THR A 122 27.23 13.58 3.84
C THR A 122 27.55 12.21 3.24
N ASP A 123 28.00 11.25 4.04
CA ASP A 123 28.23 9.86 3.62
C ASP A 123 26.95 9.16 3.14
N PHE A 124 25.77 9.62 3.59
CA PHE A 124 24.46 9.12 3.13
C PHE A 124 24.08 9.65 1.74
N CYS A 125 24.78 10.65 1.21
CA CYS A 125 24.57 11.18 -0.14
C CYS A 125 25.93 11.41 -0.84
N PRO A 126 26.62 10.35 -1.32
CA PRO A 126 27.95 10.46 -1.92
C PRO A 126 27.97 11.09 -3.32
N CYS A 127 26.86 11.60 -3.84
CA CYS A 127 26.82 12.27 -5.13
C CYS A 127 26.95 13.78 -4.96
N LYS A 128 28.19 14.26 -4.96
CA LYS A 128 28.55 15.59 -5.46
C LYS A 128 29.29 15.44 -6.78
#